data_AF-A0A2M9M7R7-F1
#
_entry.id   AF-A0A2M9M7R7-F1
#
_cell.length_a   1.000
_cell.length_b   1.000
_cell.length_c   1.000
_cell.angle_alpha   90.00
_cell.angle_beta   90.00
_cell.angle_gamma   90.00
#
_symmetry.space_group_name_H-M   'P 1'
#
loop_
_entity.id
_entity.type
_entity.pdbx_description
1 polymer ?
#
loop_
_entity_poly.entity_id
_entity_poly.type
_entity_poly.pdbx_seq_one_letter_code
_entity_poly.pdbx_strand_id
1 'polypeptide(L)'
;MLGLLGFYDEFERHPGQPSGPVRDAVRPVGEPDEAALVSYLDAGHVLLDVMEGGNDVITGAAHRHSLGCSSLVTDGAWLWRQDFPHYVETHHVLLPAAFTERVRGLNYQMPRLRCAEFAPHFDETMPVIGWTSAVPWRSAKTVIEPEQRTAMSKTEYDAHTLARSRHRPGSKHTKPREPRWS
;
A
#
# COMPACT_ATOMS: atom_id res chain seq x y z
N MET A 1 20.67 -1.31 -5.09
CA MET A 1 19.36 -1.89 -4.71
C MET A 1 18.45 -0.80 -4.18
N LEU A 2 17.13 -0.94 -4.32
CA LEU A 2 16.14 -0.04 -3.71
C LEU A 2 15.96 -0.39 -2.22
N GLY A 3 15.64 0.60 -1.39
CA GLY A 3 15.13 0.35 -0.04
C GLY A 3 13.71 -0.24 -0.10
N LEU A 4 13.34 -1.07 0.87
CA LEU A 4 12.03 -1.74 0.93
C LEU A 4 11.20 -1.20 2.10
N LEU A 5 9.92 -0.92 1.87
CA LEU A 5 8.94 -0.57 2.90
C LEU A 5 7.68 -1.42 2.75
N GLY A 6 7.12 -1.86 3.88
CA GLY A 6 5.84 -2.58 3.84
C GLY A 6 5.94 -3.96 3.21
N PHE A 7 7.05 -4.67 3.42
CA PHE A 7 7.26 -6.07 3.03
C PHE A 7 7.33 -6.94 4.30
N TYR A 8 6.21 -7.05 5.02
CA TYR A 8 6.08 -7.87 6.21
C TYR A 8 5.61 -9.29 5.87
N ASP A 9 5.77 -10.21 6.81
CA ASP A 9 5.50 -11.64 6.59
C ASP A 9 4.05 -11.92 6.17
N GLU A 10 3.08 -11.11 6.61
CA GLU A 10 1.66 -11.26 6.24
C GLU A 10 1.33 -10.79 4.82
N PHE A 11 2.23 -10.03 4.18
CA PHE A 11 2.01 -9.44 2.86
C PHE A 11 2.56 -10.28 1.72
N GLU A 12 3.52 -11.15 2.00
CA GLU A 12 4.27 -11.92 1.01
C GLU A 12 4.06 -13.42 1.22
N ARG A 13 3.73 -14.14 0.14
CA ARG A 13 3.77 -15.61 0.12
C ARG A 13 5.15 -16.15 -0.29
N HIS A 14 6.08 -15.27 -0.68
CA HIS A 14 7.39 -15.60 -1.23
C HIS A 14 8.50 -14.81 -0.53
N PRO A 15 9.31 -15.43 0.35
CA PRO A 15 10.29 -14.70 1.13
C PRO A 15 11.59 -14.50 0.34
N GLY A 16 11.92 -13.24 0.07
CA GLY A 16 13.31 -12.81 -0.14
C GLY A 16 14.02 -12.48 1.16
N GLN A 17 13.30 -11.83 2.07
CA GLN A 17 13.79 -11.47 3.40
C GLN A 17 12.60 -11.20 4.34
N PRO A 18 12.44 -11.95 5.44
CA PRO A 18 11.39 -11.68 6.41
C PRO A 18 11.68 -10.35 7.11
N SER A 19 10.74 -9.40 7.03
CA SER A 19 10.79 -8.15 7.83
C SER A 19 10.10 -8.32 9.19
N GLY A 20 9.68 -9.55 9.52
CA GLY A 20 8.88 -9.85 10.69
C GLY A 20 7.40 -9.53 10.47
N PRO A 21 6.57 -9.74 11.51
CA PRO A 21 5.14 -9.45 11.43
C PRO A 21 4.89 -7.94 11.46
N VAL A 22 3.92 -7.45 10.68
CA VAL A 22 3.57 -6.02 10.61
C VAL A 22 3.22 -5.43 11.98
N ARG A 23 2.66 -6.28 12.86
CA ARG A 23 2.26 -5.90 14.23
C ARG A 23 3.42 -5.44 15.09
N ASP A 24 4.64 -5.93 14.85
CA ASP A 24 5.82 -5.52 15.61
C ASP A 24 6.30 -4.11 15.23
N ALA A 25 5.88 -3.63 14.06
CA ALA A 25 6.19 -2.28 13.59
C ALA A 25 5.10 -1.25 13.98
N VAL A 26 3.98 -1.68 14.58
CA VAL A 26 2.89 -0.79 15.01
C VAL A 26 3.31 0.05 16.20
N ARG A 27 2.98 1.35 16.16
CA ARG A 27 3.25 2.29 17.24
C ARG A 27 1.96 2.86 17.84
N PRO A 28 1.99 3.32 19.09
CA PRO A 28 0.84 4.01 19.69
C PRO A 28 0.59 5.39 19.06
N VAL A 29 1.64 6.03 18.52
CA VAL A 29 1.58 7.36 17.92
C VAL A 29 2.49 7.41 16.69
N GLY A 30 1.97 8.02 15.64
CA GLY A 30 2.64 8.30 14.38
C GLY A 30 3.79 9.30 14.44
N GLU A 31 4.37 9.58 13.28
CA GLU A 31 5.31 10.69 13.11
C GLU A 31 4.57 12.05 13.20
N PRO A 32 5.22 13.14 13.64
CA PRO A 32 4.58 14.46 13.71
C PRO A 32 4.03 14.96 12.36
N ASP A 33 4.68 14.56 11.27
CA ASP A 33 4.39 14.87 9.86
C ASP A 33 3.72 13.69 9.12
N GLU A 34 3.13 12.74 9.84
CA GLU A 34 2.59 11.49 9.26
C GLU A 34 1.63 11.71 8.09
N ALA A 35 0.73 12.69 8.18
CA ALA A 35 -0.21 13.00 7.09
C ALA A 35 0.51 13.40 5.77
N ALA A 36 1.65 14.10 5.87
CA ALA A 36 2.46 14.47 4.71
C ALA A 36 3.24 13.25 4.18
N LEU A 37 3.72 12.38 5.05
CA LEU A 37 4.37 11.11 4.68
C LEU A 37 3.39 10.15 3.97
N VAL A 38 2.16 10.03 4.47
CA VAL A 38 1.10 9.23 3.84
C VAL A 38 0.77 9.79 2.45
N SER A 39 0.62 11.11 2.34
CA SER A 39 0.37 11.78 1.06
C SER A 39 1.51 11.57 0.05
N TYR A 40 2.76 11.56 0.53
CA TYR A 40 3.92 11.24 -0.31
C TYR A 40 3.87 9.79 -0.82
N LEU A 41 3.58 8.82 0.06
CA LEU A 41 3.50 7.41 -0.33
C LEU A 41 2.36 7.17 -1.32
N ASP A 42 1.22 7.86 -1.17
CA ASP A 42 0.08 7.81 -2.11
C ASP A 42 0.43 8.38 -3.50
N ALA A 43 1.38 9.32 -3.58
CA ALA A 43 1.79 9.98 -4.82
C ALA A 43 2.89 9.23 -5.61
N GLY A 44 3.31 8.06 -5.16
CA GLY A 44 4.44 7.34 -5.75
C GLY A 44 4.18 6.83 -7.18
N HIS A 45 5.27 6.55 -7.90
CA HIS A 45 5.22 6.01 -9.25
C HIS A 45 4.81 4.54 -9.22
N VAL A 46 3.69 4.20 -9.84
CA VAL A 46 3.25 2.80 -9.96
C VAL A 46 4.13 2.09 -10.99
N LEU A 47 4.79 1.02 -10.55
CA LEU A 47 5.67 0.19 -11.37
C LEU A 47 4.94 -1.03 -11.92
N LEU A 48 4.19 -1.72 -11.05
CA LEU A 48 3.44 -2.91 -11.38
C LEU A 48 2.03 -2.75 -10.81
N ASP A 49 1.04 -2.92 -11.67
CA ASP A 49 -0.36 -2.85 -11.29
C ASP A 49 -0.95 -4.26 -11.19
N VAL A 50 -1.42 -4.62 -10.00
CA VAL A 50 -2.07 -5.89 -9.70
C VAL A 50 -3.55 -5.62 -9.50
N MET A 51 -4.42 -6.42 -10.11
CA MET A 51 -5.87 -6.21 -10.07
C MET A 51 -6.58 -6.89 -8.89
N GLU A 52 -5.83 -7.39 -7.92
CA GLU A 52 -6.40 -8.14 -6.81
C GLU A 52 -7.10 -7.25 -5.77
N GLY A 53 -7.89 -7.88 -4.91
CA GLY A 53 -8.49 -7.25 -3.75
C GLY A 53 -7.86 -7.79 -2.48
N GLY A 54 -7.54 -6.90 -1.54
CA GLY A 54 -7.02 -7.25 -0.21
C GLY A 54 -7.76 -6.52 0.91
N ASN A 55 -7.59 -7.06 2.11
CA ASN A 55 -8.04 -6.42 3.35
C ASN A 55 -6.83 -6.12 4.20
N ASP A 56 -7.04 -5.25 5.18
CA ASP A 56 -6.10 -4.97 6.24
C ASP A 56 -5.74 -6.27 6.98
N VAL A 57 -4.47 -6.65 6.99
CA VAL A 57 -4.04 -7.92 7.61
C VAL A 57 -4.09 -7.89 9.14
N ILE A 58 -4.14 -6.71 9.75
CA ILE A 58 -4.22 -6.55 11.20
C ILE A 58 -5.68 -6.66 11.67
N THR A 59 -6.61 -6.04 10.94
CA THR A 59 -8.03 -5.91 11.36
C THR A 59 -9.00 -6.78 10.56
N GLY A 60 -8.60 -7.24 9.37
CA GLY A 60 -9.46 -7.94 8.42
C GLY A 60 -10.44 -7.04 7.67
N ALA A 61 -10.39 -5.71 7.89
CA ALA A 61 -11.32 -4.76 7.28
C ALA A 61 -10.87 -4.33 5.87
N ALA A 62 -11.83 -3.97 5.03
CA ALA A 62 -11.52 -3.29 3.77
C ALA A 62 -11.06 -1.85 4.04
N HIS A 63 -10.20 -1.32 3.17
CA HIS A 63 -9.63 0.02 3.26
C HIS A 63 -9.53 0.69 1.88
N ARG A 64 -9.13 1.96 1.85
CA ARG A 64 -9.11 2.79 0.62
C ARG A 64 -8.17 2.28 -0.48
N HIS A 65 -7.21 1.44 -0.11
CA HIS A 65 -6.26 0.78 -1.03
C HIS A 65 -6.53 -0.71 -1.21
N SER A 66 -7.72 -1.20 -0.84
CA SER A 66 -8.06 -2.62 -0.97
C SER A 66 -7.94 -3.14 -2.40
N LEU A 67 -8.22 -2.32 -3.42
CA LEU A 67 -8.04 -2.69 -4.82
C LEU A 67 -6.60 -2.43 -5.26
N GLY A 68 -5.96 -3.45 -5.83
CA GLY A 68 -4.55 -3.44 -6.19
C GLY A 68 -3.62 -3.21 -5.01
N CYS A 69 -3.97 -3.79 -3.86
CA CYS A 69 -3.23 -3.59 -2.62
C CYS A 69 -1.74 -4.01 -2.73
N SER A 70 -1.42 -5.03 -3.54
CA SER A 70 -0.04 -5.48 -3.78
C SER A 70 0.66 -4.80 -4.96
N SER A 71 0.00 -3.86 -5.65
CA SER A 71 0.66 -3.06 -6.68
C SER A 71 1.92 -2.42 -6.12
N LEU A 72 3.00 -2.41 -6.90
CA LEU A 72 4.30 -1.91 -6.45
C LEU A 72 4.48 -0.45 -6.86
N VAL A 73 4.94 0.36 -5.90
CA VAL A 73 5.07 1.81 -6.01
C VAL A 73 6.47 2.24 -5.59
N THR A 74 7.02 3.31 -6.20
CA THR A 74 8.37 3.80 -5.90
C THR A 74 8.51 5.33 -5.98
N ASP A 75 9.54 5.86 -5.31
CA ASP A 75 10.10 7.21 -5.54
C ASP A 75 11.45 7.18 -6.29
N GLY A 76 11.85 6.00 -6.78
CA GLY A 76 13.13 5.75 -7.42
C GLY A 76 14.28 5.37 -6.49
N ALA A 77 14.11 5.48 -5.17
CA ALA A 77 15.08 5.00 -4.16
C ALA A 77 14.48 3.96 -3.21
N TRP A 78 13.17 4.04 -2.96
CA TRP A 78 12.41 3.12 -2.13
C TRP A 78 11.29 2.47 -2.92
N LEU A 79 10.94 1.25 -2.54
CA LEU A 79 9.87 0.45 -3.10
C LEU A 79 8.90 0.08 -1.98
N TRP A 80 7.60 0.17 -2.26
CA TRP A 80 6.56 -0.20 -1.31
C TRP A 80 5.31 -0.74 -2.02
N ARG A 81 4.44 -1.40 -1.25
CA ARG A 81 3.11 -1.82 -1.70
C ARG A 81 2.14 -0.65 -1.69
N GLN A 82 1.21 -0.61 -2.65
CA GLN A 82 0.24 0.46 -2.79
C GLN A 82 -0.65 0.65 -1.55
N ASP A 83 -0.89 -0.42 -0.78
CA ASP A 83 -1.64 -0.33 0.48
C ASP A 83 -0.81 0.06 1.70
N PHE A 84 0.51 0.17 1.59
CA PHE A 84 1.36 0.54 2.72
C PHE A 84 0.98 1.88 3.40
N PRO A 85 0.56 2.94 2.68
CA PRO A 85 0.07 4.17 3.31
C PRO A 85 -1.07 3.95 4.31
N HIS A 86 -1.95 2.96 4.07
CA HIS A 86 -3.03 2.62 5.01
C HIS A 86 -2.49 2.16 6.37
N TYR A 87 -1.39 1.39 6.38
CA TYR A 87 -0.80 0.89 7.61
C TYR A 87 -0.08 1.98 8.40
N VAL A 88 0.51 2.96 7.71
CA VAL A 88 1.05 4.16 8.36
C VAL A 88 -0.10 5.00 8.93
N GLU A 89 -1.11 5.32 8.12
CA GLU A 89 -2.23 6.19 8.49
C GLU A 89 -3.19 5.60 9.55
N THR A 90 -3.29 4.27 9.63
CA THR A 90 -4.25 3.58 10.53
C THR A 90 -3.58 2.96 11.73
N HIS A 91 -2.37 2.43 11.56
CA HIS A 91 -1.66 1.66 12.57
C HIS A 91 -0.33 2.28 12.99
N HIS A 92 0.01 3.47 12.48
CA HIS A 92 1.26 4.17 12.79
C HIS A 92 2.49 3.28 12.60
N VAL A 93 2.45 2.43 11.56
CA VAL A 93 3.56 1.53 11.27
C VAL A 93 4.84 2.32 11.07
N LEU A 94 5.89 1.90 11.77
CA LEU A 94 7.18 2.57 11.80
C LEU A 94 7.76 2.69 10.39
N LEU A 95 8.20 3.91 10.05
CA LEU A 95 8.97 4.19 8.85
C LEU A 95 10.47 4.26 9.20
N PRO A 96 11.37 3.66 8.39
CA PRO A 96 12.80 3.80 8.56
C PRO A 96 13.24 5.26 8.56
N ALA A 97 14.16 5.64 9.46
CA ALA A 97 14.65 7.02 9.57
C ALA A 97 15.25 7.55 8.25
N ALA A 98 16.01 6.71 7.53
CA ALA A 98 16.58 7.07 6.24
C ALA A 98 15.51 7.39 5.17
N PHE A 99 14.33 6.76 5.27
CA PHE A 99 13.20 7.10 4.41
C PHE A 99 12.61 8.45 4.79
N THR A 100 12.26 8.66 6.06
CA THR A 100 11.61 9.90 6.50
C THR A 100 12.51 11.13 6.31
N GLU A 101 13.81 11.02 6.60
CA GLU A 101 14.81 12.06 6.33
C GLU A 101 14.87 12.43 4.84
N ARG A 102 14.85 11.44 3.96
CA ARG A 102 14.83 11.67 2.51
C ARG A 102 13.56 12.41 2.08
N VAL A 103 12.39 11.94 2.51
CA VAL A 103 11.10 12.56 2.13
C VAL A 103 11.03 14.00 2.62
N ARG A 104 11.48 14.25 3.85
CA ARG A 104 11.60 15.61 4.41
C ARG A 104 12.57 16.47 3.60
N GLY A 105 13.72 15.93 3.19
CA GLY A 105 14.68 16.61 2.31
C GLY A 105 14.14 16.92 0.91
N LEU A 106 13.15 16.16 0.44
CA LEU A 106 12.41 16.41 -0.80
C LEU A 106 11.21 17.35 -0.59
N ASN A 107 11.00 17.88 0.62
CA ASN A 107 9.83 18.69 0.99
C ASN A 107 8.51 17.97 0.66
N TYR A 108 8.46 16.64 0.87
CA TYR A 108 7.31 15.80 0.58
C TYR A 108 6.86 15.85 -0.90
N GLN A 109 7.73 16.26 -1.81
CA GLN A 109 7.46 16.26 -3.25
C GLN A 109 7.99 14.98 -3.88
N MET A 110 7.12 14.25 -4.58
CA MET A 110 7.52 13.06 -5.31
C MET A 110 8.54 13.44 -6.41
N PRO A 111 9.76 12.86 -6.41
CA PRO A 111 10.74 13.17 -7.42
C PRO A 111 10.36 12.55 -8.77
N ARG A 112 10.79 13.18 -9.87
CA ARG A 112 10.77 12.55 -11.19
C ARG A 112 11.69 11.33 -11.23
N LEU A 113 11.25 10.28 -11.91
CA LEU A 113 12.03 9.05 -12.05
C LEU A 113 12.90 9.13 -13.31
N ARG A 114 14.22 9.07 -13.14
CA ARG A 114 15.15 8.95 -14.28
C ARG A 114 15.43 7.48 -14.56
N CYS A 115 14.93 6.97 -15.69
CA CYS A 115 14.96 5.54 -16.00
C CYS A 115 16.38 4.96 -16.04
N ALA A 116 17.37 5.72 -16.51
CA ALA A 116 18.76 5.25 -16.57
C ALA A 116 19.39 5.05 -15.18
N GLU A 117 19.04 5.89 -14.21
CA GLU A 117 19.52 5.79 -12.82
C GLU A 117 18.73 4.72 -12.05
N PHE A 118 17.44 4.58 -12.36
CA PHE A 118 16.53 3.66 -11.68
C PHE A 118 16.69 2.20 -12.13
N ALA A 119 16.87 1.95 -13.44
CA ALA A 119 16.82 0.61 -14.02
C ALA A 119 17.77 -0.41 -13.34
N PRO A 120 19.06 -0.08 -13.05
CA PRO A 120 19.95 -1.04 -12.40
C PRO A 120 19.47 -1.43 -11.00
N HIS A 121 18.90 -0.47 -10.25
CA HIS A 121 18.37 -0.74 -8.91
C HIS A 121 17.09 -1.55 -8.95
N PHE A 122 16.22 -1.30 -9.93
CA PHE A 122 15.04 -2.12 -10.18
C PHE A 122 15.43 -3.57 -10.51
N ASP A 123 16.33 -3.76 -11.48
CA ASP A 123 16.76 -5.07 -11.95
C ASP A 123 17.42 -5.91 -10.85
N GLU A 124 18.11 -5.26 -9.92
CA GLU A 124 18.68 -5.90 -8.73
C GLU A 124 17.62 -6.23 -7.66
N THR A 125 16.59 -5.40 -7.50
CA THR A 125 15.60 -5.52 -6.41
C THR A 125 14.51 -6.53 -6.71
N MET A 126 13.94 -6.50 -7.92
CA MET A 126 12.75 -7.31 -8.24
C MET A 126 12.93 -8.82 -8.03
N PRO A 127 14.07 -9.45 -8.40
CA PRO A 127 14.25 -10.88 -8.17
C PRO A 127 14.28 -11.25 -6.68
N VAL A 128 14.80 -10.35 -5.82
CA VAL A 128 14.87 -10.57 -4.37
C VAL A 128 13.48 -10.62 -3.76
N ILE A 129 12.56 -9.78 -4.23
CA ILE A 129 11.17 -9.76 -3.76
C ILE A 129 10.25 -10.72 -4.54
N GLY A 130 10.80 -11.68 -5.29
CA GLY A 130 10.02 -12.71 -5.99
C GLY A 130 9.42 -12.29 -7.34
N TRP A 131 9.72 -11.08 -7.83
CA TRP A 131 9.24 -10.53 -9.10
C TRP A 131 10.25 -10.71 -10.26
N THR A 132 10.89 -11.88 -10.33
CA THR A 132 11.94 -12.17 -11.35
C THR A 132 11.44 -12.07 -12.80
N SER A 133 10.15 -12.23 -13.06
CA SER A 133 9.58 -12.06 -14.41
C SER A 133 9.42 -10.60 -14.83
N ALA A 134 9.51 -9.64 -13.89
CA ALA A 134 9.36 -8.21 -14.17
C ALA A 134 10.65 -7.57 -14.70
N VAL A 135 11.78 -8.28 -14.67
CA VAL A 135 13.09 -7.77 -15.13
C VAL A 135 13.41 -8.22 -16.57
N PRO A 136 14.21 -7.44 -17.32
CA PRO A 136 14.75 -6.13 -16.96
C PRO A 136 13.69 -5.02 -17.06
N TRP A 137 13.99 -3.87 -16.45
CA TRP A 137 13.22 -2.64 -16.59
C TRP A 137 13.02 -2.28 -18.06
N ARG A 138 11.76 -2.06 -18.46
CA ARG A 138 11.37 -1.76 -19.84
C ARG A 138 10.48 -0.52 -19.87
N SER A 139 11.09 0.66 -19.87
CA SER A 139 10.39 1.91 -20.16
C SER A 139 10.97 2.56 -21.42
N ALA A 140 10.08 3.00 -22.32
CA ALA A 140 10.47 3.78 -23.49
C ALA A 140 10.75 5.26 -23.14
N LYS A 141 10.34 5.71 -21.94
CA LYS A 141 10.58 7.07 -21.46
C LYS A 141 11.94 7.16 -20.79
N THR A 142 12.62 8.29 -20.97
CA THR A 142 13.86 8.61 -20.25
C THR A 142 13.59 9.16 -18.84
N VAL A 143 12.48 9.87 -18.68
CA VAL A 143 12.00 10.44 -17.42
C VAL A 143 10.51 10.14 -17.27
N ILE A 144 10.10 9.71 -16.07
CA ILE A 144 8.69 9.56 -15.68
C ILE A 144 8.38 10.67 -14.67
N GLU A 145 7.43 11.52 -15.03
CA GLU A 145 6.93 12.58 -14.15
C GLU A 145 5.91 12.01 -13.15
N PRO A 146 5.85 12.52 -11.92
CA PRO A 146 4.85 12.11 -10.95
C PRO A 146 3.45 12.32 -11.51
N GLU A 147 2.61 11.28 -11.48
CA GLU A 147 1.22 11.39 -11.85
C GLU A 147 0.42 11.93 -10.67
N GLN A 148 -0.43 12.94 -10.88
CA GLN A 148 -1.37 13.39 -9.86
C GLN A 148 -2.52 12.40 -9.77
N ARG A 149 -2.31 11.28 -9.07
CA ARG A 149 -3.41 10.37 -8.72
C ARG A 149 -4.24 10.99 -7.61
N THR A 150 -5.52 11.19 -7.89
CA THR A 150 -6.53 11.44 -6.86
C THR A 150 -6.84 10.12 -6.17
N ALA A 151 -5.99 9.69 -5.24
CA ALA A 151 -6.35 8.63 -4.32
C ALA A 151 -7.50 9.14 -3.43
N MET A 152 -8.56 8.35 -3.28
CA MET A 152 -9.63 8.69 -2.34
C MET A 152 -9.01 8.82 -0.93
N SER A 153 -9.33 9.90 -0.23
CA SER A 153 -8.86 10.08 1.14
C SER A 153 -9.52 9.07 2.07
N LYS A 154 -8.90 8.78 3.22
CA LYS A 154 -9.48 7.90 4.23
C LYS A 154 -10.85 8.38 4.71
N THR A 155 -10.99 9.68 4.92
CA THR A 155 -12.27 10.29 5.33
C THR A 155 -13.37 10.08 4.29
N GLU A 156 -13.07 10.25 3.00
CA GLU A 156 -14.03 9.98 1.92
C GLU A 156 -14.40 8.49 1.86
N TYR A 157 -13.42 7.61 1.98
CA TYR A 157 -13.65 6.16 2.00
C TYR A 157 -14.53 5.73 3.18
N ASP A 158 -14.24 6.23 4.38
CA ASP A 158 -15.01 5.94 5.59
C ASP A 158 -16.45 6.45 5.45
N ALA A 159 -16.64 7.66 4.89
CA ALA A 159 -17.95 8.22 4.60
C ALA A 159 -18.75 7.37 3.59
N HIS A 160 -18.11 6.91 2.51
CA HIS A 160 -18.71 6.00 1.53
C HIS A 160 -19.10 4.66 2.15
N THR A 161 -18.24 4.11 3.01
CA THR A 161 -18.46 2.83 3.68
C THR A 161 -19.62 2.92 4.66
N LEU A 162 -19.70 4.00 5.45
CA LEU A 162 -20.82 4.32 6.34
C LEU A 162 -22.13 4.54 5.56
N ALA A 163 -22.11 5.21 4.42
CA ALA A 163 -23.29 5.37 3.58
C ALA A 163 -23.78 4.01 3.06
N ARG A 164 -22.88 3.15 2.58
CA ARG A 164 -23.23 1.81 2.05
C ARG A 164 -23.80 0.89 3.13
N SER A 165 -23.29 0.95 4.36
CA SER A 165 -23.80 0.14 5.47
C SER A 165 -25.22 0.55 5.87
N ARG A 166 -25.51 1.87 5.88
CA ARG A 166 -26.87 2.41 6.10
C ARG A 166 -27.87 1.98 5.03
N HIS A 167 -27.41 1.80 3.79
CA HIS A 167 -28.26 1.38 2.67
C HIS A 167 -28.42 -0.14 2.53
N ARG A 168 -27.77 -0.96 3.37
CA ARG A 168 -27.98 -2.42 3.33
C ARG A 168 -29.34 -2.73 3.95
N PRO A 169 -30.35 -3.20 3.19
CA PRO A 169 -31.63 -3.56 3.78
C PRO A 169 -31.39 -4.71 4.76
N GLY A 170 -31.86 -4.53 6.00
CA GLY A 170 -31.66 -5.49 7.09
C GLY A 170 -32.04 -6.90 6.65
N SER A 171 -31.22 -7.88 7.04
CA SER A 171 -31.52 -9.30 6.85
C SER A 171 -32.92 -9.59 7.38
N LYS A 172 -33.88 -9.81 6.47
CA LYS A 172 -35.25 -10.14 6.84
C LYS A 172 -35.27 -11.53 7.46
N HIS A 173 -35.63 -11.58 8.74
CA HIS A 173 -36.31 -12.64 9.48
C HIS A 173 -36.30 -14.05 8.83
N THR A 174 -35.57 -14.98 9.43
CA THR A 174 -35.93 -16.40 9.41
C THR A 174 -37.30 -16.56 10.06
N LYS A 175 -38.34 -16.83 9.27
CA LYS A 175 -39.65 -17.25 9.78
C LYS A 175 -39.51 -18.59 10.53
N PRO A 176 -40.13 -18.78 11.71
CA PRO A 176 -40.20 -20.09 12.35
C PRO A 176 -41.00 -21.04 11.45
N ARG A 177 -40.46 -22.22 11.16
CA ARG A 177 -41.19 -23.30 10.48
C ARG A 177 -42.18 -23.89 11.47
N GLU A 178 -43.47 -23.84 11.16
CA GLU A 178 -44.51 -24.51 11.95
C GLU A 178 -44.26 -26.03 11.97
N PRO A 179 -44.47 -26.70 13.12
CA PRO A 179 -44.37 -28.16 13.20
C PRO A 179 -45.62 -28.80 12.56
N ARG A 180 -45.40 -29.66 11.58
CA ARG A 180 -46.44 -30.56 11.06
C ARG A 180 -46.59 -31.71 12.06
N TRP A 181 -47.75 -31.85 12.69
CA TRP A 181 -48.12 -33.06 13.43
C TRP A 181 -48.68 -34.11 12.45
N SER A 182 -48.36 -35.37 12.74
CA SER A 182 -49.02 -36.58 12.21
C SER A 182 -49.86 -37.19 13.32
#